data_AF-A0A671LNG8-F1
#
_entry.id   AF-A0A671LNG8-F1
#
_cell.length_a   1.000
_cell.length_b   1.000
_cell.length_c   1.000
_cell.angle_alpha   90.00
_cell.angle_beta   90.00
_cell.angle_gamma   90.00
#
_symmetry.space_group_name_H-M   'P 1'
#
loop_
_entity.id
_entity.type
_entity.pdbx_description
1 polymer ?
#
loop_
_entity_poly.entity_id
_entity_poly.type
_entity_poly.pdbx_seq_one_letter_code
_entity_poly.pdbx_strand_id
1 'polypeptide(L)'
;NGSFQFLFFLVIIYSSCIVSDVQQTIVITGYTGGSVVLPCFCADPQSTVTAFTWEFEQGIQWIQVFQDEKYSGRRVLFNEHSPTNLYLLISDLRMNDQGYYSCITESNRCDLVENRKTFAVTGYSGEAVVLPCSCTELLAKPEQIQWIYLIKNNFRDIYPKEQIENNKNIVKLLNPNTPGNLSLHISALATEDRGHYQCVSSQQTYCTSFHVKTASTAAHTHSDPVELTEYTPINVER
;
A
#
# COMPACT_ATOMS: atom_id res chain seq x y z
N ASN A 1 18.19 26.00 43.20
CA ASN A 1 17.17 26.19 42.15
C ASN A 1 17.54 25.36 40.93
N GLY A 2 17.09 24.11 40.91
CA GLY A 2 17.29 23.22 39.76
C GLY A 2 16.42 23.70 38.61
N SER A 3 17.05 24.04 37.49
CA SER A 3 16.35 24.34 36.24
C SER A 3 15.69 23.03 35.77
N PHE A 4 14.36 22.93 35.90
CA PHE A 4 13.62 21.92 35.16
C PHE A 4 13.74 22.30 33.68
N GLN A 5 14.63 21.63 32.94
CA GLN A 5 14.63 21.72 31.49
C GLN A 5 13.33 21.10 30.99
N PHE A 6 12.34 21.95 30.70
CA PHE A 6 11.14 21.55 29.97
C PHE A 6 11.54 21.25 28.54
N LEU A 7 11.76 19.97 28.25
CA LEU A 7 11.95 19.46 26.91
C LEU A 7 10.58 19.03 26.40
N PHE A 8 10.07 19.76 25.41
CA PHE A 8 8.82 19.44 24.75
C PHE A 8 9.07 18.34 23.73
N PHE A 9 8.59 17.12 24.02
CA PHE A 9 8.56 16.06 23.03
C PHE A 9 7.34 16.24 22.13
N LEU A 10 7.54 16.15 20.81
CA LEU A 10 6.47 16.06 19.83
C LEU A 10 6.48 14.63 19.29
N VAL A 11 5.57 13.80 19.80
CA VAL A 11 5.33 12.47 19.24
C VAL A 11 4.12 12.57 18.32
N ILE A 12 4.31 12.32 17.03
CA ILE A 12 3.24 12.25 16.03
C ILE A 12 2.87 10.78 15.82
N ILE A 13 1.57 10.48 15.96
CA ILE A 13 1.01 9.14 15.77
C ILE A 13 0.26 9.06 14.45
N TYR A 14 0.51 8.01 13.67
CA TYR A 14 -0.39 7.56 12.61
C TYR A 14 -1.18 6.36 13.14
N SER A 15 -2.48 6.56 13.39
CA SER A 15 -3.38 5.50 13.87
C SER A 15 -4.00 4.78 12.67
N SER A 16 -3.42 3.63 12.34
CA SER A 16 -3.92 2.77 11.29
C SER A 16 -4.92 1.77 11.86
N CYS A 17 -6.19 2.16 12.00
CA CYS A 17 -7.27 1.20 12.18
C CYS A 17 -8.60 1.89 11.78
N ILE A 18 -9.26 1.37 10.74
CA ILE A 18 -10.12 2.17 9.86
C ILE A 18 -11.50 2.52 10.44
N VAL A 19 -11.78 3.83 10.52
CA VAL A 19 -12.89 4.65 9.95
C VAL A 19 -13.14 5.82 10.92
N SER A 20 -12.31 6.83 10.83
CA SER A 20 -12.81 8.20 10.68
C SER A 20 -11.89 8.87 9.69
N ASP A 21 -12.47 9.60 8.75
CA ASP A 21 -11.91 10.22 7.56
C ASP A 21 -10.85 11.31 7.84
N VAL A 22 -9.94 11.07 8.77
CA VAL A 22 -8.92 12.02 9.20
C VAL A 22 -7.68 11.23 9.58
N GLN A 23 -6.62 11.39 8.79
CA GLN A 23 -5.24 11.16 9.26
C GLN A 23 -5.00 12.05 10.49
N GLN A 24 -5.42 11.61 11.68
CA GLN A 24 -5.22 12.37 12.91
C GLN A 24 -3.81 12.09 13.39
N THR A 25 -2.88 12.92 12.93
CA THR A 25 -1.63 13.16 13.63
C THR A 25 -1.95 13.66 15.03
N ILE A 26 -1.86 12.79 16.04
CA ILE A 26 -2.00 13.16 17.45
C ILE A 26 -0.61 13.54 17.96
N VAL A 27 -0.50 14.74 18.53
CA VAL A 27 0.72 15.22 19.18
C VAL A 27 0.65 14.93 20.67
N ILE A 28 1.60 14.14 21.18
CA ILE A 28 1.74 13.85 22.60
C ILE A 28 3.06 14.43 23.12
N THR A 29 2.97 15.10 24.27
CA THR A 29 4.13 15.70 24.95
C THR A 29 4.46 14.94 26.22
N GLY A 30 5.71 14.51 26.31
CA GLY A 30 6.33 13.97 27.52
C GLY A 30 7.47 14.86 28.01
N TYR A 31 8.14 14.43 29.07
CA TYR A 31 9.34 15.06 29.61
C TYR A 31 10.37 13.98 29.93
N THR A 32 11.66 14.31 29.90
CA THR A 32 12.75 13.38 30.18
C THR A 32 12.60 12.73 31.56
N GLY A 33 12.74 11.41 31.64
CA GLY A 33 12.48 10.61 32.84
C GLY A 33 10.99 10.38 33.14
N GLY A 34 10.08 11.03 32.41
CA GLY A 34 8.64 10.88 32.52
C GLY A 34 8.10 9.66 31.77
N SER A 35 6.79 9.64 31.54
CA SER A 35 6.12 8.57 30.79
C SER A 35 5.02 9.13 29.88
N VAL A 36 4.76 8.46 28.76
CA VAL A 36 3.68 8.79 27.82
C VAL A 36 2.92 7.53 27.43
N VAL A 37 1.63 7.69 27.19
CA VAL A 37 0.77 6.64 26.63
C VAL A 37 0.42 7.04 25.20
N LEU A 38 0.82 6.21 24.23
CA LEU A 38 0.50 6.39 22.83
C LEU A 38 -0.80 5.62 22.53
N PRO A 39 -1.90 6.30 22.19
CA PRO A 39 -3.15 5.66 21.86
C PRO A 39 -3.07 4.96 20.49
N CYS A 40 -3.63 3.75 20.44
CA CYS A 40 -3.97 3.03 19.22
C CYS A 40 -5.17 2.15 19.52
N PHE A 41 -6.29 2.36 18.81
CA PHE A 41 -7.49 1.57 18.99
C PHE A 41 -8.15 1.31 17.64
N CYS A 42 -8.80 0.16 17.54
CA CYS A 42 -9.56 -0.20 16.35
C CYS A 42 -11.03 0.15 16.54
N ALA A 43 -11.53 1.04 15.69
CA ALA A 43 -12.92 1.51 15.73
C ALA A 43 -13.94 0.43 15.32
N ASP A 44 -13.50 -0.58 14.55
CA ASP A 44 -14.36 -1.67 14.09
C ASP A 44 -14.49 -2.77 15.17
N PRO A 45 -15.68 -2.96 15.77
CA PRO A 45 -15.93 -4.00 16.77
C PRO A 45 -15.89 -5.43 16.22
N GLN A 46 -15.88 -5.61 14.88
CA GLN A 46 -15.67 -6.89 14.21
C GLN A 46 -14.19 -7.12 13.83
N SER A 47 -13.30 -6.18 14.15
CA SER A 47 -11.88 -6.33 13.85
C SER A 47 -11.27 -7.44 14.69
N THR A 48 -10.98 -8.57 14.06
CA THR A 48 -10.21 -9.67 14.65
C THR A 48 -8.72 -9.35 14.51
N VAL A 49 -8.24 -8.26 15.11
CA VAL A 49 -6.80 -7.96 15.11
C VAL A 49 -6.08 -9.09 15.86
N THR A 50 -5.54 -10.03 15.10
CA THR A 50 -4.81 -11.20 15.63
C THR A 50 -3.36 -10.86 15.93
N ALA A 51 -2.78 -9.92 15.20
CA ALA A 51 -1.46 -9.39 15.48
C ALA A 51 -1.31 -7.93 15.05
N PHE A 52 -0.47 -7.22 15.80
CA PHE A 52 -0.12 -5.83 15.59
C PHE A 52 1.30 -5.57 16.10
N THR A 53 1.87 -4.44 15.71
CA THR A 53 3.18 -3.98 16.13
C THR A 53 3.18 -2.46 16.26
N TRP A 54 4.17 -1.94 16.99
CA TRP A 54 4.49 -0.53 17.05
C TRP A 54 5.84 -0.29 16.38
N GLU A 55 5.89 0.69 15.49
CA GLU A 55 7.10 1.09 14.81
C GLU A 55 7.48 2.53 15.17
N PHE A 56 8.79 2.80 15.17
CA PHE A 56 9.36 4.12 15.42
C PHE A 56 10.24 4.54 14.25
N GLU A 57 10.06 5.79 13.79
CA GLU A 57 10.86 6.37 12.72
C GLU A 57 12.27 6.69 13.21
N GLN A 58 13.27 6.03 12.62
CA GLN A 58 14.68 6.25 12.87
C GLN A 58 15.39 6.65 11.56
N GLY A 59 15.34 7.94 11.24
CA GLY A 59 15.91 8.46 10.00
C GLY A 59 15.09 8.03 8.78
N ILE A 60 15.63 7.13 7.95
CA ILE A 60 14.92 6.58 6.78
C ILE A 60 14.31 5.19 7.03
N GLN A 61 14.49 4.63 8.23
CA GLN A 61 14.03 3.29 8.59
C GLN A 61 12.96 3.35 9.67
N TRP A 62 12.08 2.34 9.69
CA TRP A 62 11.14 2.10 10.76
C TRP A 62 11.59 0.87 11.55
N ILE A 63 11.72 1.02 12.87
CA ILE A 63 12.14 -0.05 13.78
C ILE A 63 10.99 -0.52 14.65
N GLN A 64 10.93 -1.81 14.95
CA GLN A 64 9.87 -2.36 15.80
C GLN A 64 10.16 -2.09 17.28
N VAL A 65 9.31 -1.28 17.92
CA VAL A 65 9.47 -0.83 19.32
C VAL A 65 9.60 -2.01 20.29
N PHE A 66 8.88 -3.10 20.04
CA PHE A 66 8.90 -4.29 20.91
C PHE A 66 10.12 -5.19 20.71
N GLN A 67 10.84 -5.04 19.60
CA GLN A 67 12.05 -5.81 19.30
C GLN A 67 13.33 -5.02 19.58
N ASP A 68 13.26 -3.70 19.62
CA ASP A 68 14.42 -2.85 19.88
C ASP A 68 14.79 -2.83 21.38
N GLU A 69 16.09 -3.05 21.65
CA GLU A 69 16.65 -3.04 23.01
C GLU A 69 16.56 -1.67 23.69
N LYS A 70 16.51 -0.56 22.92
CA LYS A 70 16.46 0.79 23.48
C LYS A 70 15.22 1.03 24.34
N TYR A 71 14.13 0.31 24.06
CA TYR A 71 12.87 0.38 24.82
C TYR A 71 12.75 -0.72 25.89
N SER A 72 13.77 -1.58 26.05
CA SER A 72 13.69 -2.72 26.96
C SER A 72 13.52 -2.27 28.41
N GLY A 73 12.60 -2.90 29.13
CA GLY A 73 12.26 -2.54 30.52
C GLY A 73 11.48 -1.22 30.68
N ARG A 74 11.20 -0.50 29.59
CA ARG A 74 10.50 0.80 29.60
C ARG A 74 9.20 0.82 28.80
N ARG A 75 8.92 -0.22 28.00
CA ARG A 75 7.71 -0.36 27.20
C ARG A 75 6.68 -1.28 27.87
N VAL A 76 5.41 -0.90 27.85
CA VAL A 76 4.31 -1.74 28.31
C VAL A 76 3.16 -1.66 27.32
N LEU A 77 2.52 -2.81 27.08
CA LEU A 77 1.33 -2.91 26.24
C LEU A 77 0.09 -3.13 27.12
N PHE A 78 -0.97 -2.34 26.89
CA PHE A 78 -2.22 -2.47 27.64
C PHE A 78 -3.22 -3.44 26.98
N ASN A 79 -2.98 -4.75 27.09
CA ASN A 79 -3.87 -5.77 26.50
C ASN A 79 -4.69 -6.59 27.53
N GLU A 80 -4.92 -6.07 28.74
CA GLU A 80 -5.46 -6.93 29.82
C GLU A 80 -6.92 -7.39 29.62
N HIS A 81 -7.75 -6.65 28.88
CA HIS A 81 -9.19 -6.96 28.81
C HIS A 81 -9.85 -6.74 27.44
N SER A 82 -9.12 -6.22 26.44
CA SER A 82 -9.66 -6.06 25.09
C SER A 82 -8.55 -6.16 24.04
N PRO A 83 -8.68 -7.07 23.05
CA PRO A 83 -7.72 -7.18 21.94
C PRO A 83 -7.69 -5.94 21.04
N THR A 84 -8.61 -4.99 21.25
CA THR A 84 -8.67 -3.71 20.52
C THR A 84 -7.96 -2.55 21.22
N ASN A 85 -7.45 -2.75 22.45
CA ASN A 85 -6.68 -1.74 23.18
C ASN A 85 -5.18 -1.93 22.91
N LEU A 86 -4.68 -1.22 21.90
CA LEU A 86 -3.31 -1.40 21.39
C LEU A 86 -2.36 -0.33 21.94
N TYR A 87 -2.66 0.23 23.12
CA TYR A 87 -1.95 1.38 23.66
C TYR A 87 -0.53 0.99 24.09
N LEU A 88 0.43 1.87 23.79
CA LEU A 88 1.83 1.70 24.14
C LEU A 88 2.21 2.73 25.22
N LEU A 89 2.61 2.24 26.39
CA LEU A 89 3.28 3.06 27.41
C LEU A 89 4.79 3.01 27.18
N ILE A 90 5.43 4.18 27.16
CA ILE A 90 6.88 4.33 27.25
C ILE A 90 7.19 5.11 28.52
N SER A 91 7.97 4.52 29.42
CA SER A 91 8.46 5.14 30.66
C SER A 91 9.95 5.51 30.58
N ASP A 92 10.45 6.24 31.57
CA ASP A 92 11.82 6.77 31.62
C ASP A 92 12.22 7.41 30.28
N LEU A 93 11.41 8.38 29.81
CA LEU A 93 11.58 8.98 28.50
C LEU A 93 12.95 9.62 28.30
N ARG A 94 13.52 9.42 27.11
CA ARG A 94 14.86 9.90 26.72
C ARG A 94 14.77 10.82 25.51
N MET A 95 15.81 11.63 25.31
CA MET A 95 15.89 12.56 24.17
C MET A 95 15.70 11.88 22.80
N ASN A 96 16.21 10.66 22.66
CA ASN A 96 16.10 9.87 21.43
C ASN A 96 14.80 9.06 21.31
N ASP A 97 13.87 9.21 22.26
CA ASP A 97 12.50 8.71 22.13
C ASP A 97 11.60 9.72 21.39
N GLN A 98 12.09 10.94 21.10
CA GLN A 98 11.39 11.90 20.26
C GLN A 98 11.31 11.41 18.81
N GLY A 99 10.12 11.43 18.22
CA GLY A 99 9.94 11.11 16.81
C GLY A 99 8.53 10.62 16.50
N TYR A 100 8.40 9.97 15.35
CA TYR A 100 7.15 9.45 14.85
C TYR A 100 6.97 8.00 15.29
N TYR A 101 5.78 7.70 15.80
CA TYR A 101 5.40 6.34 16.18
C TYR A 101 4.19 5.92 15.36
N SER A 102 4.20 4.70 14.86
CA SER A 102 3.11 4.15 14.06
C SER A 102 2.63 2.85 14.68
N CYS A 103 1.31 2.71 14.79
CA CYS A 103 0.68 1.47 15.23
C CYS A 103 0.20 0.71 13.99
N ILE A 104 0.78 -0.45 13.74
CA ILE A 104 0.52 -1.24 12.53
C ILE A 104 -0.18 -2.52 12.94
N THR A 105 -1.37 -2.76 12.41
CA THR A 105 -2.07 -4.05 12.55
C THR A 105 -1.80 -4.93 11.32
N GLU A 106 -1.83 -6.26 11.47
CA GLU A 106 -1.72 -7.18 10.32
C GLU A 106 -2.79 -6.89 9.26
N SER A 107 -4.00 -6.50 9.68
CA SER A 107 -5.04 -6.07 8.76
C SER A 107 -4.69 -4.83 7.94
N ASN A 108 -3.66 -4.05 8.28
CA ASN A 108 -3.20 -2.93 7.45
C ASN A 108 -1.91 -3.23 6.69
N ARG A 109 -1.19 -4.31 7.05
CA ARG A 109 0.05 -4.66 6.39
C ARG A 109 -0.27 -5.37 5.07
N CYS A 110 -0.15 -4.64 3.98
CA CYS A 110 -0.29 -5.22 2.65
C CYS A 110 1.05 -5.75 2.17
N ASP A 111 1.23 -7.06 2.26
CA ASP A 111 2.33 -7.77 1.62
C ASP A 111 1.95 -8.06 0.16
N LEU A 112 2.60 -7.39 -0.79
CA LEU A 112 2.21 -7.47 -2.21
C LEU A 112 2.57 -8.84 -2.81
N VAL A 113 1.61 -9.46 -3.48
CA VAL A 113 1.80 -10.70 -4.23
C VAL A 113 2.81 -10.45 -5.35
N GLU A 114 3.87 -11.27 -5.41
CA GLU A 114 4.88 -11.24 -6.48
C GLU A 114 5.59 -9.89 -6.71
N ASN A 115 5.79 -9.09 -5.65
CA ASN A 115 6.42 -7.75 -5.64
C ASN A 115 7.85 -7.62 -6.24
N ARG A 116 8.44 -8.69 -6.78
CA ARG A 116 9.76 -8.68 -7.45
C ARG A 116 9.70 -9.05 -8.93
N LYS A 117 8.50 -9.25 -9.48
CA LYS A 117 8.30 -9.58 -10.89
C LYS A 117 7.67 -8.42 -11.62
N THR A 118 8.00 -8.30 -12.90
CA THR A 118 7.30 -7.40 -13.82
C THR A 118 6.30 -8.20 -14.62
N PHE A 119 5.02 -7.88 -14.53
CA PHE A 119 3.97 -8.58 -15.26
C PHE A 119 3.67 -7.88 -16.58
N ALA A 120 3.55 -8.65 -17.67
CA ALA A 120 3.17 -8.11 -18.97
C ALA A 120 1.65 -8.19 -19.15
N VAL A 121 1.01 -7.04 -19.40
CA VAL A 121 -0.43 -6.96 -19.68
C VAL A 121 -0.63 -6.38 -21.08
N THR A 122 -1.54 -6.97 -21.85
CA THR A 122 -1.92 -6.46 -23.18
C THR A 122 -3.38 -6.03 -23.16
N GLY A 123 -3.66 -4.81 -23.60
CA GLY A 123 -5.00 -4.28 -23.84
C GLY A 123 -5.17 -3.84 -25.28
N TYR A 124 -6.41 -3.56 -25.68
CA TYR A 124 -6.74 -3.07 -27.01
C TYR A 124 -7.26 -1.63 -26.96
N SER A 125 -6.91 -0.84 -27.96
CA SER A 125 -7.35 0.56 -28.03
C SER A 125 -8.88 0.66 -28.04
N GLY A 126 -9.42 1.56 -27.21
CA GLY A 126 -10.85 1.75 -26.99
C GLY A 126 -11.44 0.87 -25.88
N GLU A 127 -10.75 -0.20 -25.46
CA GLU A 127 -11.23 -1.12 -24.43
C GLU A 127 -10.80 -0.69 -23.01
N ALA A 128 -11.13 -1.52 -22.03
CA ALA A 128 -10.68 -1.38 -20.66
C ALA A 128 -9.70 -2.51 -20.29
N VAL A 129 -8.83 -2.24 -19.33
CA VAL A 129 -7.90 -3.23 -18.78
C VAL A 129 -7.85 -3.13 -17.26
N VAL A 130 -7.47 -4.24 -16.64
CA VAL A 130 -7.14 -4.29 -15.22
C VAL A 130 -5.66 -4.56 -15.09
N LEU A 131 -4.93 -3.63 -14.49
CA LEU A 131 -3.56 -3.86 -14.07
C LEU A 131 -3.58 -4.56 -12.71
N PRO A 132 -3.02 -5.78 -12.60
CA PRO A 132 -3.10 -6.56 -11.38
C PRO A 132 -2.21 -5.94 -10.29
N CYS A 133 -2.75 -5.81 -9.09
CA CYS A 133 -1.99 -5.59 -7.87
C CYS A 133 -2.85 -6.06 -6.70
N SER A 134 -2.29 -6.86 -5.80
CA SER A 134 -3.04 -7.39 -4.66
C SER A 134 -2.10 -7.70 -3.50
N CYS A 135 -2.61 -7.50 -2.29
CA CYS A 135 -2.00 -8.02 -1.09
C CYS A 135 -2.19 -9.55 -1.04
N THR A 136 -1.30 -10.26 -0.34
CA THR A 136 -1.46 -11.69 -0.05
C THR A 136 -2.74 -11.96 0.74
N GLU A 137 -3.13 -11.03 1.62
CA GLU A 137 -4.39 -11.03 2.35
C GLU A 137 -5.39 -10.07 1.69
N LEU A 138 -6.48 -10.59 1.11
CA LEU A 138 -7.44 -9.78 0.34
C LEU A 138 -8.29 -8.86 1.21
N LEU A 139 -8.34 -9.12 2.52
CA LEU A 139 -9.01 -8.26 3.49
C LEU A 139 -8.06 -7.19 4.08
N ALA A 140 -6.78 -7.20 3.73
CA ALA A 140 -5.84 -6.18 4.17
C ALA A 140 -6.26 -4.80 3.65
N LYS A 141 -6.22 -3.79 4.49
CA LYS A 141 -6.64 -2.42 4.21
C LYS A 141 -5.43 -1.48 4.32
N PRO A 142 -4.53 -1.46 3.32
CA PRO A 142 -3.35 -0.60 3.36
C PRO A 142 -3.76 0.87 3.37
N GLU A 143 -3.08 1.66 4.20
CA GLU A 143 -3.35 3.10 4.32
C GLU A 143 -2.82 3.92 3.15
N GLN A 144 -1.69 3.51 2.59
CA GLN A 144 -1.01 4.20 1.50
C GLN A 144 -1.01 3.31 0.28
N ILE A 145 -1.80 3.68 -0.72
CA ILE A 145 -1.87 3.01 -2.01
C ILE A 145 -1.57 4.06 -3.06
N GLN A 146 -0.56 3.80 -3.89
CA GLN A 146 -0.26 4.65 -5.05
C GLN A 146 -0.13 3.80 -6.30
N TRP A 147 -0.66 4.32 -7.40
CA TRP A 147 -0.28 3.86 -8.74
C TRP A 147 0.42 4.98 -9.46
N ILE A 148 1.62 4.70 -9.98
CA ILE A 148 2.42 5.66 -10.73
C ILE A 148 2.71 5.13 -12.14
N TYR A 149 2.83 6.06 -13.08
CA TYR A 149 3.26 5.78 -14.45
C TYR A 149 4.70 6.26 -14.60
N LEU A 150 5.58 5.34 -14.99
CA LEU A 150 7.01 5.61 -15.10
C LEU A 150 7.33 6.31 -16.42
N ILE A 151 7.99 7.45 -16.31
CA ILE A 151 8.50 8.25 -17.43
C ILE A 151 10.03 8.18 -17.38
N LYS A 152 10.71 8.47 -18.49
CA LYS A 152 12.18 8.52 -18.48
C LYS A 152 12.68 9.50 -17.40
N ASN A 153 13.36 8.97 -16.39
CA ASN A 153 13.89 9.69 -15.22
C ASN A 153 12.83 10.45 -14.37
N ASN A 154 11.55 10.08 -14.46
CA ASN A 154 10.49 10.69 -13.66
C ASN A 154 9.28 9.74 -13.51
N PHE A 155 8.24 10.15 -12.77
CA PHE A 155 6.97 9.44 -12.68
C PHE A 155 5.81 10.44 -12.61
N ARG A 156 4.60 9.96 -12.90
CA ARG A 156 3.36 10.71 -12.65
C ARG A 156 2.39 9.86 -11.83
N ASP A 157 1.69 10.48 -10.90
CA ASP A 157 0.65 9.80 -10.13
C ASP A 157 -0.57 9.50 -11.02
N ILE A 158 -1.08 8.29 -10.88
CA ILE A 158 -2.28 7.77 -11.55
C ILE A 158 -3.41 7.58 -10.54
N TYR A 159 -3.06 7.17 -9.32
CA TYR A 159 -3.98 7.03 -8.20
C TYR A 159 -3.22 7.27 -6.87
N PRO A 160 -3.84 7.95 -5.88
CA PRO A 160 -5.08 8.73 -6.01
C PRO A 160 -4.84 9.96 -6.90
N LYS A 161 -5.79 10.28 -7.77
CA LYS A 161 -5.75 11.51 -8.58
C LYS A 161 -6.77 12.49 -8.02
N GLU A 162 -6.31 13.67 -7.62
CA GLU A 162 -7.20 14.83 -7.51
C GLU A 162 -7.78 15.08 -8.92
N GLN A 163 -9.09 15.19 -9.03
CA GLN A 163 -9.80 15.31 -10.31
C GLN A 163 -9.23 16.47 -11.14
N ILE A 164 -8.37 16.16 -12.12
CA ILE A 164 -8.09 17.04 -13.25
C ILE A 164 -8.96 16.50 -14.40
N GLU A 165 -10.02 17.24 -14.68
CA GLU A 165 -11.17 16.96 -15.56
C GLU A 165 -10.85 16.69 -17.06
N ASN A 166 -9.63 16.31 -17.44
CA ASN A 166 -9.27 16.26 -18.87
C ASN A 166 -8.59 15.00 -19.39
N ASN A 167 -8.64 13.88 -18.66
CA ASN A 167 -8.22 12.60 -19.22
C ASN A 167 -9.43 11.75 -19.65
N LYS A 168 -9.44 11.34 -20.93
CA LYS A 168 -10.50 10.49 -21.54
C LYS A 168 -10.68 9.13 -20.85
N ASN A 169 -9.75 8.72 -19.99
CA ASN A 169 -9.69 7.40 -19.38
C ASN A 169 -10.05 7.47 -17.90
N ILE A 170 -11.06 6.71 -17.49
CA ILE A 170 -11.46 6.59 -16.08
C ILE A 170 -10.57 5.55 -15.40
N VAL A 171 -9.95 5.96 -14.29
CA VAL A 171 -9.09 5.15 -13.42
C VAL A 171 -9.77 4.90 -12.09
N LYS A 172 -9.89 3.64 -11.66
CA LYS A 172 -10.47 3.26 -10.35
C LYS A 172 -9.78 2.03 -9.77
N LEU A 173 -9.72 1.93 -8.45
CA LEU A 173 -9.36 0.67 -7.77
C LEU A 173 -10.53 -0.31 -7.82
N LEU A 174 -10.22 -1.60 -7.88
CA LEU A 174 -11.18 -2.70 -7.83
C LEU A 174 -11.30 -3.31 -6.42
N ASN A 175 -11.51 -2.46 -5.42
CA ASN A 175 -11.51 -2.86 -4.01
C ASN A 175 -12.84 -2.71 -3.22
N PRO A 176 -14.05 -2.70 -3.82
CA PRO A 176 -15.27 -2.36 -3.09
C PRO A 176 -15.61 -3.32 -1.94
N ASN A 177 -15.26 -4.61 -2.08
CA ASN A 177 -15.52 -5.65 -1.07
C ASN A 177 -14.24 -6.39 -0.64
N THR A 178 -13.11 -6.07 -1.27
CA THR A 178 -11.80 -6.71 -1.03
C THR A 178 -10.76 -5.60 -0.97
N PRO A 179 -10.58 -4.95 0.19
CA PRO A 179 -9.68 -3.81 0.33
C PRO A 179 -8.24 -4.10 -0.11
N GLY A 180 -7.79 -5.35 0.00
CA GLY A 180 -6.46 -5.80 -0.42
C GLY A 180 -6.34 -6.04 -1.92
N ASN A 181 -7.43 -5.92 -2.69
CA ASN A 181 -7.38 -5.91 -4.14
C ASN A 181 -7.06 -4.50 -4.65
N LEU A 182 -5.77 -4.23 -4.82
CA LEU A 182 -5.26 -2.94 -5.27
C LEU A 182 -5.23 -2.79 -6.80
N SER A 183 -5.93 -3.67 -7.52
CA SER A 183 -5.88 -3.71 -8.98
C SER A 183 -6.49 -2.44 -9.58
N LEU A 184 -5.81 -1.89 -10.59
CA LEU A 184 -6.19 -0.64 -11.23
C LEU A 184 -6.98 -0.92 -12.50
N HIS A 185 -8.23 -0.49 -12.53
CA HIS A 185 -9.03 -0.48 -13.74
C HIS A 185 -8.78 0.81 -14.53
N ILE A 186 -8.36 0.68 -15.78
CA ILE A 186 -8.18 1.78 -16.73
C ILE A 186 -9.14 1.54 -17.90
N SER A 187 -10.01 2.51 -18.17
CA SER A 187 -10.97 2.46 -19.29
C SER A 187 -10.53 3.30 -20.49
N ALA A 188 -11.15 3.05 -21.65
CA ALA A 188 -11.00 3.85 -22.87
C ALA A 188 -9.55 3.98 -23.35
N LEU A 189 -8.83 2.85 -23.40
CA LEU A 189 -7.40 2.80 -23.70
C LEU A 189 -7.00 3.52 -24.99
N ALA A 190 -6.01 4.39 -24.89
CA ALA A 190 -5.32 5.00 -26.01
C ALA A 190 -3.95 4.35 -26.19
N THR A 191 -3.40 4.39 -27.41
CA THR A 191 -2.06 3.82 -27.70
C THR A 191 -0.94 4.48 -26.88
N GLU A 192 -1.16 5.71 -26.41
CA GLU A 192 -0.27 6.47 -25.53
C GLU A 192 -0.25 5.97 -24.08
N ASP A 193 -1.24 5.15 -23.66
CA ASP A 193 -1.24 4.51 -22.35
C ASP A 193 -0.24 3.34 -22.27
N ARG A 194 0.39 2.96 -23.38
CA ARG A 194 1.46 1.95 -23.35
C ARG A 194 2.60 2.43 -22.44
N GLY A 195 3.13 1.58 -21.57
CA GLY A 195 4.25 1.97 -20.72
C GLY A 195 4.44 1.09 -19.50
N HIS A 196 5.19 1.61 -18.53
CA HIS A 196 5.46 0.91 -17.28
C HIS A 196 4.68 1.59 -16.15
N TYR A 197 3.95 0.77 -15.41
CA TYR A 197 3.10 1.16 -14.31
C TYR A 197 3.63 0.51 -13.04
N GLN A 198 3.49 1.18 -11.90
CA GLN A 198 3.94 0.66 -10.64
C GLN A 198 2.88 0.89 -9.56
N CYS A 199 2.48 -0.20 -8.92
CA CYS A 199 1.68 -0.19 -7.71
C CYS A 199 2.63 -0.09 -6.51
N VAL A 200 2.31 0.78 -5.55
CA VAL A 200 3.09 0.99 -4.34
C VAL A 200 2.17 0.88 -3.14
N SER A 201 2.54 0.03 -2.19
CA SER A 201 1.83 -0.15 -0.93
C SER A 201 2.81 -0.54 0.17
N SER A 202 2.73 0.08 1.34
CA SER A 202 3.55 -0.26 2.51
C SER A 202 5.06 -0.39 2.20
N GLN A 203 5.61 0.55 1.42
CA GLN A 203 7.01 0.56 0.92
C GLN A 203 7.39 -0.59 -0.05
N GLN A 204 6.44 -1.46 -0.41
CA GLN A 204 6.60 -2.50 -1.42
C GLN A 204 6.14 -1.97 -2.78
N THR A 205 6.72 -2.50 -3.84
CA THR A 205 6.43 -2.09 -5.22
C THR A 205 6.09 -3.29 -6.08
N TYR A 206 5.16 -3.13 -7.02
CA TYR A 206 4.81 -4.15 -8.01
C TYR A 206 4.75 -3.50 -9.39
N CYS A 207 5.58 -4.00 -10.32
CA CYS A 207 5.74 -3.40 -11.64
C CYS A 207 4.91 -4.13 -12.70
N THR A 208 4.24 -3.36 -13.55
CA THR A 208 3.48 -3.86 -14.70
C THR A 208 3.98 -3.20 -15.98
N SER A 209 4.39 -4.00 -16.95
CA SER A 209 4.64 -3.54 -18.33
C SER A 209 3.34 -3.68 -19.11
N PHE A 210 2.77 -2.55 -19.52
CA PHE A 210 1.50 -2.49 -20.21
C PHE A 210 1.67 -2.17 -21.70
N HIS A 211 1.10 -3.03 -22.54
CA HIS A 211 1.10 -2.92 -23.99
C HIS A 211 -0.31 -2.65 -24.51
N VAL A 212 -0.43 -1.70 -25.44
CA VAL A 212 -1.70 -1.42 -26.12
C VAL A 212 -1.57 -1.81 -27.60
N LYS A 213 -2.43 -2.72 -28.05
CA LYS A 213 -2.57 -3.08 -29.46
C LYS A 213 -3.72 -2.29 -30.07
N THR A 214 -3.61 -1.95 -31.35
CA THR A 214 -4.78 -1.50 -32.12
C THR A 214 -5.65 -2.72 -32.39
N ALA A 215 -6.96 -2.61 -32.16
CA ALA A 215 -7.87 -3.64 -32.63
C ALA A 215 -7.74 -3.72 -34.16
N SER A 216 -7.44 -4.91 -34.67
CA SER A 216 -7.54 -5.17 -36.10
C SER A 216 -9.01 -5.02 -36.47
N THR A 217 -9.40 -3.92 -37.09
CA THR A 217 -10.59 -3.95 -37.94
C THR A 217 -10.39 -5.08 -38.93
N ALA A 218 -11.31 -6.05 -38.95
CA ALA A 218 -11.27 -7.13 -39.92
C ALA A 218 -11.17 -6.51 -41.31
N ALA A 219 -10.03 -6.70 -41.97
CA ALA A 219 -9.89 -6.31 -43.35
C ALA A 219 -10.88 -7.15 -44.14
N HIS A 220 -11.90 -6.50 -44.70
CA HIS A 220 -12.55 -6.99 -45.91
C HIS A 220 -11.48 -7.02 -47.01
N THR A 221 -10.70 -8.09 -47.04
CA THR A 221 -9.89 -8.46 -48.19
C THR A 221 -10.47 -9.76 -48.72
N HIS A 222 -11.31 -9.56 -49.72
CA HIS A 222 -11.42 -10.36 -50.92
C HIS A 222 -10.46 -11.56 -50.93
N SER A 223 -11.04 -12.74 -50.85
CA SER A 223 -10.40 -14.02 -51.09
C SER A 223 -9.62 -14.02 -52.41
N ASP A 224 -8.36 -14.42 -52.34
CA ASP A 224 -7.65 -15.13 -53.42
C ASP A 224 -6.74 -16.20 -52.81
N PRO A 225 -6.47 -17.31 -53.51
CA PRO A 225 -6.46 -18.62 -52.87
C PRO A 225 -5.07 -19.30 -52.83
N VAL A 226 -4.96 -20.23 -51.88
CA VAL A 226 -4.00 -21.35 -51.78
C VAL A 226 -2.50 -21.01 -51.64
N GLU A 227 -1.94 -21.34 -50.47
CA GLU A 227 -0.77 -22.22 -50.44
C GLU A 227 -0.89 -23.19 -49.26
N LEU A 228 -1.20 -24.46 -49.58
CA LEU A 228 -1.16 -25.59 -48.65
C LEU A 228 0.32 -25.88 -48.33
N THR A 229 0.69 -25.87 -47.05
CA THR A 229 1.78 -26.72 -46.56
C THR A 229 1.47 -27.26 -45.16
N GLU A 230 1.13 -28.56 -45.18
CA GLU A 230 1.28 -29.63 -44.20
C GLU A 230 1.32 -29.35 -42.69
N TYR A 231 0.29 -29.89 -42.02
CA TYR A 231 0.31 -30.30 -40.62
C TYR A 231 1.26 -31.50 -40.42
N THR A 232 2.07 -31.47 -39.38
CA THR A 232 2.54 -32.68 -38.68
C THR A 232 1.97 -32.67 -37.26
N PRO A 233 1.20 -33.69 -36.84
CA PRO A 233 0.77 -33.83 -35.45
C PRO A 233 1.87 -34.51 -34.62
N ILE A 234 2.20 -33.91 -33.47
CA ILE A 234 3.01 -34.55 -32.44
C ILE A 234 2.11 -35.55 -31.71
N ASN A 235 2.45 -36.84 -31.81
CA ASN A 235 1.85 -37.92 -31.05
C ASN A 235 2.08 -37.71 -29.55
N VAL A 236 1.01 -37.77 -28.77
CA VAL A 236 1.06 -37.97 -27.32
C VAL A 236 1.05 -39.47 -27.07
N GLU A 237 2.20 -40.04 -26.70
CA GLU A 237 2.24 -41.35 -26.07
C GLU A 237 1.82 -41.23 -24.61
N ARG A 238 1.06 -42.24 -24.16
CA ARG A 238 0.48 -42.37 -22.83
C ARG A 238 1.27 -43.42 -22.06
#